data_AF-A0A0P6VUI2-F1
#
_entry.id   AF-A0A0P6VUI2-F1
#
_cell.length_a   1.000
_cell.length_b   1.000
_cell.length_c   1.000
_cell.angle_alpha   90.00
_cell.angle_beta   90.00
_cell.angle_gamma   90.00
#
_symmetry.space_group_name_H-M   'P 1'
#
loop_
_entity.id
_entity.type
_entity.pdbx_description
1 polymer ?
#
loop_
_entity_poly.entity_id
_entity_poly.type
_entity_poly.pdbx_seq_one_letter_code
_entity_poly.pdbx_strand_id
1 'polypeptide(L)'
;MDLSRLAGMVATDAALRRRQRLQPVGGQGDKIFPPTYPGDGRNAQPRHVFERRRRSEGEVWCVLVDSVQSQANRLEEALLGALRDGVAAIPHVVVDFRGKDLTGLTEITSLDAPHRVYDAILRDSTLGGQPFMDSDVGKRIKTGDPGALLEVSPTALLFGSWHSTGEGGGIGAKFARCLVSEIVAIDTPVDEVPNQRTGEIETRTAGRRTGSRIDPLGILRRVEVFKGEKGWDVDKAGAGAKAKEVRPSEINHGNIAPSVQPLGVTCDHVEHMVVISFAALRRLRFGTPEKDSAGRTLLTALGLLAVTEQDARGYALRSRCDLVCDGRAPLELVHADGSTDAVVIDRDGARKLYADALAAATRAGFVFADAPIRLEPQPKLVEIVRRSQELALQDKGGEAGEEE
;
A
#
# COMPACT_ATOMS: atom_id res chain seq x y z
N MET A 1 2.16 2.75 -28.66
CA MET A 1 0.95 1.91 -28.53
C MET A 1 -0.26 2.82 -28.59
N ASP A 2 -1.25 2.52 -29.42
CA ASP A 2 -2.50 3.31 -29.52
C ASP A 2 -3.70 2.58 -28.91
N LEU A 3 -4.85 3.26 -28.88
CA LEU A 3 -6.07 2.77 -28.26
C LEU A 3 -6.64 1.53 -28.96
N SER A 4 -6.59 1.46 -30.30
CA SER A 4 -7.14 0.34 -31.05
C SER A 4 -6.33 -0.93 -30.79
N ARG A 5 -5.00 -0.81 -30.78
CA ARG A 5 -4.10 -1.90 -30.41
C ARG A 5 -4.35 -2.37 -28.98
N LEU A 6 -4.51 -1.45 -28.01
CA LEU A 6 -4.78 -1.80 -26.62
C LEU A 6 -6.12 -2.56 -26.47
N ALA A 7 -7.18 -2.09 -27.13
CA ALA A 7 -8.48 -2.74 -27.11
C ALA A 7 -8.42 -4.15 -27.73
N GLY A 8 -7.68 -4.31 -28.84
CA GLY A 8 -7.41 -5.61 -29.45
C GLY A 8 -6.70 -6.57 -28.49
N MET A 9 -5.64 -6.09 -27.82
CA MET A 9 -4.92 -6.89 -26.81
C MET A 9 -5.83 -7.40 -25.70
N VAL A 10 -6.66 -6.50 -25.14
CA VAL A 10 -7.61 -6.84 -24.07
C VAL A 10 -8.64 -7.88 -24.54
N ALA A 11 -9.03 -7.86 -25.82
CA ALA A 11 -10.00 -8.77 -26.37
C ALA A 11 -9.45 -10.20 -26.55
N THR A 12 -8.22 -10.35 -27.04
CA THR A 12 -7.70 -11.65 -27.51
C THR A 12 -6.56 -12.23 -26.67
N ASP A 13 -5.75 -11.40 -26.02
CA ASP A 13 -4.54 -11.85 -25.34
C ASP A 13 -4.78 -12.23 -23.87
N ALA A 14 -3.75 -12.77 -23.22
CA ALA A 14 -3.82 -13.23 -21.83
C ALA A 14 -3.57 -12.09 -20.83
N ALA A 15 -2.52 -11.29 -21.04
CA ALA A 15 -2.12 -10.23 -20.12
C ALA A 15 -1.12 -9.25 -20.74
N LEU A 16 -0.94 -8.10 -20.07
CA LEU A 16 0.34 -7.37 -20.10
C LEU A 16 1.08 -7.68 -18.81
N ARG A 17 2.38 -7.95 -18.88
CA ARG A 17 3.21 -8.18 -17.69
C ARG A 17 4.57 -7.51 -17.78
N ARG A 18 5.22 -7.29 -16.65
CA ARG A 18 6.62 -6.88 -16.56
C ARG A 18 7.32 -7.61 -15.42
N ARG A 19 8.57 -8.01 -15.66
CA ARG A 19 9.51 -8.47 -14.63
C ARG A 19 10.70 -7.53 -14.65
N GLN A 20 10.69 -6.55 -13.76
CA GLN A 20 11.71 -5.50 -13.67
C GLN A 20 12.72 -5.87 -12.60
N ARG A 21 14.00 -5.97 -12.97
CA ARG A 21 15.09 -6.08 -12.00
C ARG A 21 15.33 -4.73 -11.33
N LEU A 22 15.39 -4.73 -10.01
CA LEU A 22 15.69 -3.58 -9.17
C LEU A 22 16.96 -3.89 -8.35
N GLN A 23 17.70 -2.84 -8.01
CA GLN A 23 18.83 -2.89 -7.10
C GLN A 23 18.68 -1.81 -6.01
N PRO A 24 19.36 -1.96 -4.86
CA PRO A 24 19.43 -0.90 -3.86
C PRO A 24 20.03 0.37 -4.48
N VAL A 25 19.55 1.54 -4.05
CA VAL A 25 20.13 2.82 -4.47
C VAL A 25 21.59 2.97 -4.02
N GLY A 26 21.98 2.30 -2.92
CA GLY A 26 23.37 2.20 -2.46
C GLY A 26 24.30 1.37 -3.36
N GLY A 27 23.76 0.73 -4.40
CA GLY A 27 24.48 -0.15 -5.33
C GLY A 27 24.18 -1.63 -5.11
N GLN A 28 24.51 -2.45 -6.11
CA GLN A 28 24.33 -3.90 -6.06
C GLN A 28 25.06 -4.50 -4.83
N GLY A 29 24.37 -5.38 -4.11
CA GLY A 29 24.89 -6.03 -2.90
C GLY A 29 24.70 -5.24 -1.61
N ASP A 30 24.21 -4.00 -1.64
CA ASP A 30 23.85 -3.28 -0.41
C ASP A 30 22.68 -3.97 0.33
N LYS A 31 22.69 -3.88 1.65
CA LYS A 31 21.72 -4.52 2.52
C LYS A 31 20.45 -3.66 2.64
N ILE A 32 19.32 -4.25 2.26
CA ILE A 32 18.00 -3.63 2.36
C ILE A 32 17.25 -4.07 3.62
N PHE A 33 16.21 -3.31 3.99
CA PHE A 33 15.38 -3.57 5.17
C PHE A 33 13.89 -3.68 4.80
N PRO A 34 13.45 -4.84 4.28
CA PRO A 34 12.04 -5.15 3.98
C PRO A 34 11.11 -5.02 5.21
N PRO A 35 9.78 -5.02 5.02
CA PRO A 35 8.81 -5.10 6.12
C PRO A 35 9.04 -6.34 7.00
N THR A 36 8.94 -6.13 8.31
CA THR A 36 8.86 -7.22 9.29
C THR A 36 7.42 -7.39 9.73
N TYR A 37 6.99 -8.62 9.91
CA TYR A 37 5.65 -8.96 10.38
C TYR A 37 5.73 -9.54 11.79
N PRO A 38 4.67 -9.38 12.61
CA PRO A 38 4.59 -10.02 13.92
C PRO A 38 4.91 -11.51 13.81
N GLY A 39 5.73 -12.02 14.73
CA GLY A 39 5.97 -13.46 14.81
C GLY A 39 4.78 -14.21 15.41
N ASP A 40 4.77 -15.54 15.27
CA ASP A 40 3.72 -16.37 15.85
C ASP A 40 3.92 -16.50 17.37
N GLY A 41 2.95 -16.01 18.15
CA GLY A 41 2.91 -16.16 19.60
C GLY A 41 3.19 -14.88 20.40
N ARG A 42 2.89 -14.92 21.70
CA ARG A 42 3.05 -13.79 22.62
C ARG A 42 4.54 -13.43 22.71
N ASN A 43 4.87 -12.17 22.37
CA ASN A 43 6.24 -11.61 22.37
C ASN A 43 7.22 -12.18 21.33
N ALA A 44 6.75 -12.86 20.28
CA ALA A 44 7.64 -13.26 19.18
C ALA A 44 8.20 -12.03 18.46
N GLN A 45 9.52 -12.05 18.16
CA GLN A 45 10.15 -10.92 17.49
C GLN A 45 9.60 -10.76 16.07
N PRO A 46 9.38 -9.52 15.59
CA PRO A 46 9.03 -9.29 14.20
C PRO A 46 10.12 -9.84 13.26
N ARG A 47 9.70 -10.48 12.18
CA ARG A 47 10.60 -11.14 11.22
C ARG A 47 10.24 -10.80 9.78
N HIS A 48 11.23 -10.89 8.90
CA HIS A 48 10.99 -10.82 7.46
C HIS A 48 10.19 -12.04 6.99
N VAL A 49 9.43 -11.90 5.91
CA VAL A 49 8.69 -13.02 5.31
C VAL A 49 9.58 -13.71 4.30
N PHE A 50 10.08 -14.90 4.67
CA PHE A 50 10.84 -15.78 3.79
C PHE A 50 9.92 -16.79 3.11
N GLU A 51 10.20 -17.10 1.86
CA GLU A 51 9.56 -18.19 1.13
C GLU A 51 10.52 -18.81 0.11
N ARG A 52 10.26 -20.06 -0.28
CA ARG A 52 11.01 -20.73 -1.34
C ARG A 52 10.25 -20.56 -2.65
N ARG A 53 10.89 -19.96 -3.66
CA ARG A 53 10.31 -19.84 -5.01
C ARG A 53 11.02 -20.76 -5.99
N ARG A 54 10.26 -21.39 -6.89
CA ARG A 54 10.78 -22.18 -8.02
C ARG A 54 11.37 -21.25 -9.08
N ARG A 55 12.56 -21.59 -9.56
CA ARG A 55 13.26 -20.96 -10.69
C ARG A 55 13.78 -22.06 -11.61
N SER A 56 14.30 -21.69 -12.79
CA SER A 56 14.86 -22.64 -13.75
C SER A 56 16.00 -23.48 -13.19
N GLU A 57 16.82 -22.88 -12.32
CA GLU A 57 18.02 -23.50 -11.74
C GLU A 57 17.74 -24.23 -10.41
N GLY A 58 16.52 -24.16 -9.89
CA GLY A 58 16.14 -24.79 -8.63
C GLY A 58 15.23 -23.92 -7.76
N GLU A 59 15.16 -24.27 -6.48
CA GLU A 59 14.46 -23.47 -5.48
C GLU A 59 15.44 -22.51 -4.81
N VAL A 60 15.02 -21.26 -4.66
CA VAL A 60 15.81 -20.22 -3.97
C VAL A 60 14.99 -19.60 -2.86
N TRP A 61 15.68 -19.12 -1.83
CA TRP A 61 15.07 -18.33 -0.77
C TRP A 61 14.80 -16.91 -1.28
N CYS A 62 13.59 -16.46 -1.04
CA CYS A 62 13.12 -15.13 -1.38
C CYS A 62 12.59 -14.43 -0.15
N VAL A 63 12.64 -13.10 -0.15
CA VAL A 63 12.04 -12.27 0.90
C VAL A 63 11.03 -11.31 0.29
N LEU A 64 9.84 -11.26 0.89
CA LEU A 64 8.82 -10.28 0.52
C LEU A 64 9.33 -8.87 0.82
N VAL A 65 9.47 -8.05 -0.22
CA VAL A 65 9.89 -6.65 -0.11
C VAL A 65 8.67 -5.73 -0.11
N ASP A 66 7.69 -6.03 -0.96
CA ASP A 66 6.44 -5.28 -1.03
C ASP A 66 5.30 -6.19 -1.49
N SER A 67 4.25 -6.31 -0.67
CA SER A 67 3.13 -7.21 -0.90
C SER A 67 2.18 -6.71 -1.98
N VAL A 68 1.32 -7.62 -2.49
CA VAL A 68 0.27 -7.26 -3.46
C VAL A 68 -0.64 -6.13 -2.96
N GLN A 69 -0.99 -6.15 -1.68
CA GLN A 69 -1.85 -5.13 -1.07
C GLN A 69 -1.11 -3.79 -0.97
N SER A 70 0.13 -3.80 -0.53
CA SER A 70 0.92 -2.57 -0.37
C SER A 70 1.30 -1.97 -1.73
N GLN A 71 1.62 -2.80 -2.73
CA GLN A 71 1.81 -2.36 -4.11
C GLN A 71 0.56 -1.75 -4.73
N ALA A 72 -0.64 -2.27 -4.45
CA ALA A 72 -1.88 -1.63 -4.88
C ALA A 72 -2.01 -0.21 -4.30
N ASN A 73 -1.76 -0.05 -3.00
CA ASN A 73 -1.80 1.27 -2.35
C ASN A 73 -0.75 2.24 -2.92
N ARG A 74 0.47 1.76 -3.23
CA ARG A 74 1.51 2.60 -3.86
C ARG A 74 1.18 3.01 -5.28
N LEU A 75 0.54 2.12 -6.04
CA LEU A 75 0.06 2.46 -7.38
C LEU A 75 -1.06 3.51 -7.30
N GLU A 76 -1.93 3.44 -6.28
CA GLU A 76 -2.93 4.48 -6.00
C GLU A 76 -2.29 5.79 -5.56
N GLU A 77 -1.26 5.75 -4.73
CA GLU A 77 -0.46 6.93 -4.34
C GLU A 77 0.19 7.59 -5.58
N ALA A 78 0.74 6.79 -6.49
CA ALA A 78 1.31 7.29 -7.75
C ALA A 78 0.26 7.96 -8.64
N LEU A 79 -0.93 7.35 -8.75
CA LEU A 79 -2.08 7.91 -9.47
C LEU A 79 -2.60 9.19 -8.80
N LEU A 80 -2.69 9.23 -7.47
CA LEU A 80 -3.10 10.40 -6.71
C LEU A 80 -2.12 11.55 -6.90
N GLY A 81 -0.83 11.26 -6.92
CA GLY A 81 0.19 12.24 -7.26
C GLY A 81 0.02 12.77 -8.68
N ALA A 82 -0.21 11.89 -9.67
CA ALA A 82 -0.47 12.30 -11.06
C ALA A 82 -1.72 13.19 -11.19
N LEU A 83 -2.75 12.91 -10.40
CA LEU A 83 -3.94 13.73 -10.28
C LEU A 83 -3.63 15.11 -9.68
N ARG A 84 -2.89 15.16 -8.57
CA ARG A 84 -2.49 16.41 -7.89
C ARG A 84 -1.57 17.28 -8.75
N ASP A 85 -0.71 16.65 -9.56
CA ASP A 85 0.16 17.34 -10.52
C ASP A 85 -0.60 17.83 -11.76
N GLY A 86 -1.89 17.52 -11.90
CA GLY A 86 -2.73 17.93 -13.02
C GLY A 86 -2.43 17.22 -14.34
N VAL A 87 -1.70 16.09 -14.30
CA VAL A 87 -1.28 15.37 -15.51
C VAL A 87 -2.27 14.27 -15.94
N ALA A 88 -3.19 13.88 -15.07
CA ALA A 88 -4.24 12.90 -15.37
C ALA A 88 -5.54 13.20 -14.61
N ALA A 89 -6.66 13.18 -15.33
CA ALA A 89 -8.00 13.29 -14.74
C ALA A 89 -8.50 11.89 -14.36
N ILE A 90 -8.47 11.56 -13.06
CA ILE A 90 -8.87 10.25 -12.56
C ILE A 90 -10.17 10.40 -11.75
N PRO A 91 -11.26 9.69 -12.12
CA PRO A 91 -12.48 9.73 -11.31
C PRO A 91 -12.23 9.22 -9.88
N HIS A 92 -12.68 9.99 -8.90
CA HIS A 92 -12.48 9.68 -7.49
C HIS A 92 -13.52 10.38 -6.61
N VAL A 93 -13.61 9.91 -5.36
CA VAL A 93 -14.44 10.50 -4.30
C VAL A 93 -13.52 11.15 -3.27
N VAL A 94 -13.96 12.27 -2.68
CA VAL A 94 -13.21 13.02 -1.67
C VAL A 94 -14.08 13.25 -0.45
N VAL A 95 -13.55 12.99 0.76
CA VAL A 95 -14.14 13.45 2.02
C VAL A 95 -13.42 14.71 2.47
N ASP A 96 -14.16 15.79 2.68
CA ASP A 96 -13.62 17.09 3.06
C ASP A 96 -13.70 17.33 4.57
N PHE A 97 -12.56 17.33 5.24
CA PHE A 97 -12.41 17.59 6.67
C PHE A 97 -12.07 19.05 6.99
N ARG A 98 -11.96 19.94 5.99
CA ARG A 98 -11.66 21.35 6.25
C ARG A 98 -12.78 21.98 7.09
N GLY A 99 -12.37 22.80 8.06
CA GLY A 99 -13.31 23.45 8.98
C GLY A 99 -13.92 22.52 10.03
N LYS A 100 -13.44 21.27 10.19
CA LYS A 100 -13.91 20.33 11.22
C LYS A 100 -13.09 20.35 12.52
N ASP A 101 -12.15 21.29 12.66
CA ASP A 101 -11.27 21.44 13.82
C ASP A 101 -10.46 20.16 14.15
N LEU A 102 -9.90 19.53 13.10
CA LEU A 102 -9.06 18.34 13.21
C LEU A 102 -7.63 18.69 12.78
N THR A 103 -6.65 18.41 13.64
CA THR A 103 -5.25 18.78 13.40
C THR A 103 -4.68 17.96 12.25
N GLY A 104 -4.10 18.64 11.25
CA GLY A 104 -3.37 18.01 10.14
C GLY A 104 -4.22 17.24 9.12
N LEU A 105 -5.55 17.31 9.21
CA LEU A 105 -6.46 16.58 8.31
C LEU A 105 -7.23 17.56 7.42
N THR A 106 -7.12 17.42 6.10
CA THR A 106 -7.76 18.31 5.13
C THR A 106 -8.73 17.55 4.23
N GLU A 107 -8.23 16.66 3.39
CA GLU A 107 -9.03 15.85 2.49
C GLU A 107 -8.50 14.41 2.48
N ILE A 108 -9.39 13.44 2.35
CA ILE A 108 -9.07 12.02 2.11
C ILE A 108 -9.80 11.56 0.87
N THR A 109 -9.09 11.04 -0.12
CA THR A 109 -9.66 10.54 -1.37
C THR A 109 -9.90 9.03 -1.34
N SER A 110 -10.68 8.52 -2.29
CA SER A 110 -10.79 7.08 -2.55
C SER A 110 -9.50 6.42 -3.04
N LEU A 111 -8.44 7.19 -3.34
CA LEU A 111 -7.09 6.67 -3.60
C LEU A 111 -6.20 6.66 -2.34
N ASP A 112 -6.54 7.46 -1.31
CA ASP A 112 -5.87 7.42 0.00
C ASP A 112 -6.44 6.31 0.89
N ALA A 113 -7.75 6.07 0.77
CA ALA A 113 -8.49 5.18 1.66
C ALA A 113 -8.14 3.69 1.41
N PRO A 114 -7.74 2.91 2.44
CA PRO A 114 -7.29 1.52 2.28
C PRO A 114 -8.30 0.59 1.58
N HIS A 115 -9.60 0.80 1.81
CA HIS A 115 -10.69 0.04 1.18
C HIS A 115 -11.37 0.81 0.03
N ARG A 116 -10.71 1.84 -0.50
CA ARG A 116 -11.14 2.65 -1.65
C ARG A 116 -12.54 3.24 -1.42
N VAL A 117 -13.43 3.15 -2.42
CA VAL A 117 -14.80 3.65 -2.35
C VAL A 117 -15.67 3.01 -1.25
N TYR A 118 -15.28 1.82 -0.75
CA TYR A 118 -16.01 1.12 0.30
C TYR A 118 -15.41 1.32 1.70
N ASP A 119 -14.40 2.19 1.83
CA ASP A 119 -13.78 2.46 3.10
C ASP A 119 -14.74 3.10 4.10
N ALA A 120 -14.55 2.79 5.38
CA ALA A 120 -15.36 3.32 6.47
C ALA A 120 -15.37 4.86 6.47
N ILE A 121 -14.26 5.50 6.11
CA ILE A 121 -14.17 6.97 6.00
C ILE A 121 -15.24 7.51 5.02
N LEU A 122 -15.37 6.90 3.84
CA LEU A 122 -16.33 7.33 2.82
C LEU A 122 -17.76 6.91 3.18
N ARG A 123 -17.93 5.71 3.74
CA ARG A 123 -19.23 5.20 4.19
C ARG A 123 -19.82 6.05 5.32
N ASP A 124 -18.99 6.51 6.25
CA ASP A 124 -19.38 7.37 7.37
C ASP A 124 -19.37 8.86 7.01
N SER A 125 -19.57 9.16 5.72
CA SER A 125 -19.74 10.50 5.16
C SER A 125 -21.11 10.65 4.47
N THR A 126 -21.47 11.88 4.11
CA THR A 126 -22.73 12.24 3.43
C THR A 126 -22.47 12.91 2.09
N LEU A 127 -23.39 12.73 1.15
CA LEU A 127 -23.48 13.46 -0.11
C LEU A 127 -24.77 14.28 -0.09
N GLY A 128 -24.66 15.62 -0.07
CA GLY A 128 -25.84 16.49 0.00
C GLY A 128 -26.71 16.26 1.25
N GLY A 129 -26.09 15.96 2.39
CA GLY A 129 -26.78 15.69 3.66
C GLY A 129 -27.33 14.26 3.82
N GLN A 130 -27.33 13.44 2.76
CA GLN A 130 -27.74 12.04 2.81
C GLN A 130 -26.51 11.12 3.00
N PRO A 131 -26.59 10.01 3.78
CA PRO A 131 -25.51 9.03 3.84
C PRO A 131 -25.03 8.61 2.45
N PHE A 132 -23.71 8.60 2.23
CA PHE A 132 -23.14 8.40 0.89
C PHE A 132 -23.67 7.13 0.22
N MET A 133 -23.67 6.01 0.93
CA MET A 133 -24.13 4.71 0.41
C MET A 133 -25.64 4.62 0.12
N ASP A 134 -26.44 5.59 0.59
CA ASP A 134 -27.88 5.67 0.33
C ASP A 134 -28.25 6.65 -0.79
N SER A 135 -27.30 7.51 -1.21
CA SER A 135 -27.45 8.35 -2.41
C SER A 135 -27.65 7.52 -3.67
N ASP A 136 -28.13 8.12 -4.76
CA ASP A 136 -28.38 7.40 -6.02
C ASP A 136 -27.12 6.71 -6.57
N VAL A 137 -25.98 7.42 -6.50
CA VAL A 137 -24.68 6.87 -6.90
C VAL A 137 -24.19 5.79 -5.92
N GLY A 138 -24.35 6.02 -4.61
CA GLY A 138 -23.96 5.07 -3.57
C GLY A 138 -24.71 3.75 -3.67
N LYS A 139 -26.01 3.78 -3.98
CA LYS A 139 -26.82 2.58 -4.20
C LYS A 139 -26.33 1.73 -5.36
N ARG A 140 -25.99 2.35 -6.51
CA ARG A 140 -25.42 1.63 -7.66
C ARG A 140 -24.08 0.97 -7.31
N ILE A 141 -23.24 1.67 -6.55
CA ILE A 141 -21.95 1.12 -6.09
C ILE A 141 -22.17 0.01 -5.05
N LYS A 142 -23.14 0.15 -4.14
CA LYS A 142 -23.51 -0.85 -3.12
C LYS A 142 -23.98 -2.17 -3.77
N THR A 143 -24.75 -2.10 -4.86
CA THR A 143 -25.22 -3.28 -5.61
C THR A 143 -24.15 -3.90 -6.51
N GLY A 144 -22.99 -3.24 -6.67
CA GLY A 144 -21.89 -3.75 -7.48
C GLY A 144 -22.07 -3.52 -8.98
N ASP A 145 -22.70 -2.41 -9.39
CA ASP A 145 -22.71 -1.97 -10.79
C ASP A 145 -21.27 -1.61 -11.23
N PRO A 146 -20.63 -2.38 -12.14
CA PRO A 146 -19.28 -2.08 -12.60
C PRO A 146 -19.21 -0.74 -13.35
N GLY A 147 -20.28 -0.33 -14.04
CA GLY A 147 -20.35 0.96 -14.72
C GLY A 147 -20.28 2.11 -13.73
N ALA A 148 -21.06 2.06 -12.65
CA ALA A 148 -21.01 3.06 -11.59
C ALA A 148 -19.62 3.14 -10.93
N LEU A 149 -18.98 1.99 -10.69
CA LEU A 149 -17.62 1.96 -10.15
C LEU A 149 -16.59 2.51 -11.13
N LEU A 150 -16.72 2.26 -12.44
CA LEU A 150 -15.85 2.84 -13.44
C LEU A 150 -15.97 4.37 -13.49
N GLU A 151 -17.20 4.88 -13.35
CA GLU A 151 -17.53 6.31 -13.36
C GLU A 151 -17.02 7.05 -12.11
N VAL A 152 -16.96 6.38 -10.95
CA VAL A 152 -16.72 7.02 -9.65
C VAL A 152 -15.37 6.67 -9.03
N SER A 153 -14.91 5.44 -9.18
CA SER A 153 -13.69 4.92 -8.56
C SER A 153 -13.12 3.76 -9.38
N PRO A 154 -12.62 3.98 -10.61
CA PRO A 154 -12.12 2.92 -11.48
C PRO A 154 -10.97 2.13 -10.85
N THR A 155 -10.24 2.71 -9.91
CA THR A 155 -9.23 2.02 -9.08
C THR A 155 -9.80 0.83 -8.29
N ALA A 156 -11.07 0.88 -7.87
CA ALA A 156 -11.75 -0.20 -7.17
C ALA A 156 -12.00 -1.44 -8.05
N LEU A 157 -12.11 -1.26 -9.37
CA LEU A 157 -12.17 -2.35 -10.34
C LEU A 157 -10.77 -2.86 -10.70
N LEU A 158 -9.80 -1.94 -10.82
CA LEU A 158 -8.43 -2.26 -11.21
C LEU A 158 -7.67 -3.03 -10.13
N PHE A 159 -7.67 -2.50 -8.90
CA PHE A 159 -6.93 -3.05 -7.75
C PHE A 159 -7.78 -3.94 -6.84
N GLY A 160 -9.03 -4.17 -7.23
CA GLY A 160 -10.00 -4.97 -6.51
C GLY A 160 -10.63 -4.23 -5.32
N SER A 161 -11.81 -4.67 -4.94
CA SER A 161 -12.60 -4.04 -3.88
C SER A 161 -13.61 -5.02 -3.31
N TRP A 162 -13.96 -4.84 -2.04
CA TRP A 162 -14.96 -5.65 -1.37
C TRP A 162 -15.77 -4.81 -0.40
N HIS A 163 -17.07 -4.69 -0.68
CA HIS A 163 -18.04 -4.14 0.27
C HIS A 163 -18.45 -5.22 1.30
N SER A 164 -17.63 -5.42 2.33
CA SER A 164 -17.83 -6.46 3.35
C SER A 164 -18.96 -6.14 4.35
N THR A 165 -19.31 -4.87 4.51
CA THR A 165 -20.29 -4.39 5.51
C THR A 165 -21.70 -4.17 4.95
N GLY A 166 -22.00 -4.66 3.75
CA GLY A 166 -23.35 -4.62 3.21
C GLY A 166 -24.33 -5.45 4.06
N GLU A 167 -25.53 -4.93 4.30
CA GLU A 167 -26.65 -5.69 4.87
C GLU A 167 -26.80 -7.01 4.10
N GLY A 168 -26.55 -8.15 4.76
CA GLY A 168 -26.55 -9.47 4.12
C GLY A 168 -25.32 -10.37 4.37
N GLY A 169 -24.44 -10.05 5.32
CA GLY A 169 -23.44 -11.03 5.80
C GLY A 169 -22.37 -11.43 4.78
N GLY A 170 -21.88 -10.48 3.97
CA GLY A 170 -20.78 -10.72 3.03
C GLY A 170 -21.19 -11.01 1.57
N ILE A 171 -22.45 -10.78 1.22
CA ILE A 171 -23.00 -10.82 -0.16
C ILE A 171 -22.75 -9.50 -0.93
N GLY A 172 -22.18 -8.49 -0.27
CA GLY A 172 -21.85 -7.21 -0.93
C GLY A 172 -20.90 -7.35 -2.12
N ALA A 173 -20.86 -6.33 -2.97
CA ALA A 173 -20.06 -6.31 -4.19
C ALA A 173 -18.59 -6.71 -3.96
N LYS A 174 -18.10 -7.66 -4.78
CA LYS A 174 -16.71 -8.15 -4.75
C LYS A 174 -16.11 -8.11 -6.14
N PHE A 175 -15.02 -7.38 -6.28
CA PHE A 175 -14.25 -7.28 -7.51
C PHE A 175 -12.85 -7.82 -7.26
N ALA A 176 -12.50 -8.88 -7.99
CA ALA A 176 -11.12 -9.38 -8.02
C ALA A 176 -10.22 -8.34 -8.69
N ARG A 177 -8.93 -8.33 -8.29
CA ARG A 177 -7.95 -7.41 -8.89
C ARG A 177 -7.74 -7.76 -10.37
N CYS A 178 -7.69 -6.74 -11.21
CA CYS A 178 -7.27 -6.87 -12.61
C CYS A 178 -5.76 -6.62 -12.77
N LEU A 179 -5.16 -5.81 -11.89
CA LEU A 179 -3.73 -5.58 -11.80
C LEU A 179 -3.17 -6.15 -10.50
N VAL A 180 -2.12 -6.95 -10.60
CA VAL A 180 -1.33 -7.46 -9.47
C VAL A 180 0.11 -6.98 -9.64
N SER A 181 0.69 -6.45 -8.56
CA SER A 181 2.08 -6.01 -8.51
C SER A 181 2.72 -6.50 -7.20
N GLU A 182 3.97 -6.94 -7.22
CA GLU A 182 4.69 -7.44 -6.04
C GLU A 182 6.20 -7.18 -6.20
N ILE A 183 6.90 -6.91 -5.10
CA ILE A 183 8.36 -6.77 -5.08
C ILE A 183 8.97 -7.81 -4.14
N VAL A 184 9.98 -8.53 -4.62
CA VAL A 184 10.59 -9.66 -3.90
C VAL A 184 12.11 -9.62 -4.05
N ALA A 185 12.84 -9.80 -2.96
CA ALA A 185 14.29 -10.01 -2.99
C ALA A 185 14.57 -11.48 -3.35
N ILE A 186 15.34 -11.70 -4.41
CA ILE A 186 15.61 -13.02 -4.99
C ILE A 186 16.97 -13.53 -4.53
N ASP A 187 17.02 -14.83 -4.22
CA ASP A 187 18.24 -15.52 -3.79
C ASP A 187 18.89 -14.84 -2.58
N THR A 188 18.10 -14.78 -1.50
CA THR A 188 18.50 -14.20 -0.23
C THR A 188 19.23 -15.26 0.62
N PRO A 189 20.46 -15.01 1.07
CA PRO A 189 21.14 -15.92 1.99
C PRO A 189 20.42 -15.97 3.35
N VAL A 190 20.29 -17.18 3.88
CA VAL A 190 19.62 -17.47 5.15
C VAL A 190 20.53 -18.22 6.10
N ASP A 191 20.31 -18.02 7.39
CA ASP A 191 20.83 -18.86 8.45
C ASP A 191 19.75 -19.89 8.83
N GLU A 192 20.11 -21.17 8.87
CA GLU A 192 19.27 -22.25 9.38
C GLU A 192 19.64 -22.54 10.84
N VAL A 193 18.75 -22.18 11.76
CA VAL A 193 19.01 -22.27 13.20
C VAL A 193 18.07 -23.29 13.84
N PRO A 194 18.57 -24.37 14.47
CA PRO A 194 17.71 -25.30 15.19
C PRO A 194 17.05 -24.62 16.39
N ASN A 195 15.73 -24.71 16.47
CA ASN A 195 14.99 -24.32 17.65
C ASN A 195 15.38 -25.27 18.80
N GLN A 196 16.01 -24.73 19.85
CA GLN A 196 16.51 -25.54 20.97
C GLN A 196 15.42 -26.31 21.72
N ARG A 197 14.15 -25.90 21.61
CA ARG A 197 13.02 -26.53 22.29
C ARG A 197 12.31 -27.56 21.42
N THR A 198 12.10 -27.27 20.13
CA THR A 198 11.33 -28.14 19.22
C THR A 198 12.20 -28.99 18.31
N GLY A 199 13.48 -28.63 18.13
CA GLY A 199 14.39 -29.22 17.16
C GLY A 199 14.13 -28.79 15.71
N GLU A 200 13.06 -28.02 15.46
CA GLU A 200 12.71 -27.54 14.12
C GLU A 200 13.71 -26.50 13.63
N ILE A 201 14.04 -26.53 12.34
CA ILE A 201 14.91 -25.52 11.72
C ILE A 201 14.12 -24.23 11.52
N GLU A 202 14.60 -23.16 12.16
CA GLU A 202 14.10 -21.81 11.96
C GLU A 202 14.99 -21.08 10.94
N THR A 203 14.40 -20.69 9.82
CA THR A 203 15.05 -19.86 8.81
C THR A 203 15.11 -18.41 9.29
N ARG A 204 16.30 -17.83 9.29
CA ARG A 204 16.54 -16.42 9.64
C ARG A 204 17.36 -15.72 8.57
N THR A 205 17.32 -14.39 8.59
CA THR A 205 18.22 -13.61 7.73
C THR A 205 19.68 -13.78 8.13
N ALA A 206 20.56 -13.94 7.13
CA ALA A 206 22.01 -13.81 7.31
C ALA A 206 22.45 -12.34 7.53
N GLY A 207 21.57 -11.38 7.24
CA GLY A 207 21.81 -9.96 7.48
C GLY A 207 21.96 -9.62 8.97
N ARG A 208 22.81 -8.62 9.27
CA ARG A 208 23.05 -8.13 10.63
C ARG A 208 22.76 -6.64 10.74
N ARG A 209 22.03 -6.23 11.77
CA ARG A 209 21.82 -4.82 12.14
C ARG A 209 22.53 -4.55 13.46
N THR A 210 23.31 -3.47 13.49
CA THR A 210 23.87 -2.91 14.72
C THR A 210 22.93 -1.86 15.31
N GLY A 211 22.81 -1.82 16.63
CA GLY A 211 22.11 -0.76 17.36
C GLY A 211 23.00 -0.24 18.48
N SER A 212 23.13 1.08 18.60
CA SER A 212 23.84 1.74 19.70
C SER A 212 23.38 3.19 19.82
N ARG A 213 23.61 3.81 20.97
CA ARG A 213 23.41 5.25 21.18
C ARG A 213 24.54 5.77 22.05
N ILE A 214 25.16 6.86 21.63
CA ILE A 214 26.07 7.66 22.44
C ILE A 214 25.32 8.93 22.85
N ASP A 215 25.13 9.12 24.14
CA ASP A 215 24.58 10.35 24.68
C ASP A 215 25.72 11.36 24.89
N PRO A 216 25.66 12.55 24.26
CA PRO A 216 26.73 13.54 24.36
C PRO A 216 26.90 14.11 25.78
N LEU A 217 25.92 13.95 26.67
CA LEU A 217 25.99 14.40 28.05
C LEU A 217 26.80 13.46 28.96
N GLY A 218 27.19 12.28 28.46
CA GLY A 218 28.00 11.33 29.24
C GLY A 218 27.32 10.79 30.49
N ILE A 219 25.98 10.80 30.53
CA ILE A 219 25.19 10.36 31.70
C ILE A 219 25.50 8.90 32.01
N LEU A 220 25.98 8.66 33.24
CA LEU A 220 26.35 7.32 33.70
C LEU A 220 25.09 6.48 33.96
N ARG A 221 25.15 5.19 33.61
CA ARG A 221 24.05 4.22 33.87
C ARG A 221 23.61 4.16 35.35
N ARG A 222 24.50 4.50 36.28
CA ARG A 222 24.26 4.46 37.72
C ARG A 222 23.54 5.69 38.29
N VAL A 223 23.28 6.71 37.47
CA VAL A 223 22.48 7.86 37.93
C VAL A 223 21.06 7.37 38.23
N GLU A 224 20.63 7.56 39.47
CA GLU A 224 19.27 7.27 39.91
C GLU A 224 18.32 8.28 39.28
N VAL A 225 17.30 7.78 38.57
CA VAL A 225 16.24 8.59 37.99
C VAL A 225 14.90 7.91 38.22
N PHE A 226 13.89 8.71 38.47
CA PHE A 226 12.55 8.25 38.79
C PHE A 226 11.58 8.75 37.72
N LYS A 227 10.87 7.83 37.08
CA LYS A 227 9.85 8.14 36.07
C LYS A 227 8.47 8.10 36.72
N GLY A 228 7.76 9.22 36.66
CA GLY A 228 6.37 9.37 37.10
C GLY A 228 5.40 9.55 35.94
N GLU A 229 4.14 9.84 36.26
CA GLU A 229 3.08 10.00 35.26
C GLU A 229 3.27 11.24 34.35
N LYS A 230 3.96 12.28 34.84
CA LYS A 230 4.15 13.57 34.13
C LYS A 230 5.56 13.78 33.56
N GLY A 231 6.44 12.79 33.66
CA GLY A 231 7.84 12.92 33.27
C GLY A 231 8.79 12.17 34.19
N TRP A 232 9.99 12.69 34.37
CA TRP A 232 11.02 12.10 35.23
C TRP A 232 11.74 13.16 36.05
N ASP A 233 12.31 12.75 37.17
CA ASP A 233 13.11 13.58 38.06
C ASP A 233 14.27 12.75 38.65
N VAL A 234 15.30 13.40 39.20
CA VAL A 234 16.39 12.75 39.94
C VAL A 234 16.00 12.46 41.40
N ASP A 235 14.90 13.05 41.88
CA ASP A 235 14.28 12.72 43.17
C ASP A 235 12.91 12.05 42.98
N LYS A 236 12.68 10.96 43.71
CA LYS A 236 11.40 10.25 43.75
C LYS A 236 10.25 11.16 44.17
N ALA A 237 10.49 12.11 45.09
CA ALA A 237 9.46 13.05 45.51
C ALA A 237 9.05 14.00 44.37
N GLY A 238 10.02 14.48 43.58
CA GLY A 238 9.80 15.35 42.42
C GLY A 238 9.07 14.63 41.28
N ALA A 239 9.36 13.34 41.08
CA ALA A 239 8.68 12.50 40.09
C ALA A 239 7.27 12.05 40.53
N GLY A 240 6.91 12.22 41.80
CA GLY A 240 5.56 11.98 42.34
C GLY A 240 5.37 10.61 43.02
N ALA A 241 4.24 10.46 43.71
CA ALA A 241 4.00 9.35 44.65
C ALA A 241 4.05 7.94 44.03
N LYS A 242 3.80 7.82 42.72
CA LYS A 242 3.86 6.54 41.97
C LYS A 242 5.12 6.37 41.13
N ALA A 243 6.14 7.21 41.33
CA ALA A 243 7.35 7.17 40.53
C ALA A 243 8.11 5.84 40.72
N LYS A 244 8.55 5.28 39.60
CA LYS A 244 9.38 4.07 39.56
C LYS A 244 10.81 4.47 39.23
N GLU A 245 11.76 3.89 39.95
CA GLU A 245 13.16 3.99 39.57
C GLU A 245 13.35 3.28 38.23
N VAL A 246 13.99 3.95 37.28
CA VAL A 246 14.28 3.43 35.94
C VAL A 246 15.71 3.76 35.56
N ARG A 247 16.24 3.11 34.52
CA ARG A 247 17.53 3.52 33.97
C ARG A 247 17.38 4.84 33.20
N PRO A 248 18.42 5.69 33.14
CA PRO A 248 18.44 6.86 32.26
C PRO A 248 18.02 6.53 30.81
N SER A 249 18.40 5.34 30.28
CA SER A 249 18.05 4.96 28.90
C SER A 249 16.55 4.83 28.67
N GLU A 250 15.77 4.53 29.71
CA GLU A 250 14.31 4.35 29.65
C GLU A 250 13.54 5.70 29.66
N ILE A 251 14.26 6.79 29.94
CA ILE A 251 13.81 8.19 29.75
C ILE A 251 14.56 8.87 28.62
N ASN A 252 15.13 8.08 27.70
CA ASN A 252 15.90 8.55 26.55
C ASN A 252 17.15 9.35 26.91
N HIS A 253 17.85 9.01 28.00
CA HIS A 253 19.16 9.58 28.38
C HIS A 253 20.23 8.51 28.57
N GLY A 254 21.50 8.87 28.39
CA GLY A 254 22.62 7.95 28.54
C GLY A 254 22.81 6.99 27.35
N ASN A 255 23.88 6.21 27.44
CA ASN A 255 24.31 5.33 26.35
C ASN A 255 23.44 4.07 26.25
N ILE A 256 23.18 3.63 25.01
CA ILE A 256 22.68 2.29 24.72
C ILE A 256 23.86 1.47 24.19
N ALA A 257 24.17 0.38 24.89
CA ALA A 257 25.30 -0.49 24.56
C ALA A 257 25.16 -1.03 23.11
N PRO A 258 26.28 -1.17 22.38
CA PRO A 258 26.28 -1.81 21.07
C PRO A 258 25.66 -3.21 21.12
N SER A 259 24.77 -3.48 20.18
CA SER A 259 24.13 -4.78 20.00
C SER A 259 24.12 -5.15 18.52
N VAL A 260 24.12 -6.46 18.23
CA VAL A 260 23.99 -7.02 16.89
C VAL A 260 22.77 -7.92 16.88
N GLN A 261 21.88 -7.72 15.90
CA GLN A 261 20.65 -8.50 15.74
C GLN A 261 20.54 -9.02 14.31
N PRO A 262 19.95 -10.21 14.07
CA PRO A 262 19.67 -10.71 12.73
C PRO A 262 18.54 -9.89 12.09
N LEU A 263 18.89 -8.88 11.29
CA LEU A 263 17.92 -8.03 10.59
C LEU A 263 18.53 -7.38 9.34
N GLY A 264 17.65 -6.98 8.42
CA GLY A 264 17.99 -6.62 7.05
C GLY A 264 18.24 -7.86 6.19
N VAL A 265 18.34 -7.70 4.88
CA VAL A 265 18.64 -8.80 3.94
C VAL A 265 19.57 -8.29 2.86
N THR A 266 20.45 -9.18 2.39
CA THR A 266 21.14 -9.04 1.10
C THR A 266 20.48 -9.99 0.12
N CYS A 267 20.67 -9.81 -1.18
CA CYS A 267 20.07 -10.65 -2.22
C CYS A 267 20.86 -10.49 -3.51
N ASP A 268 20.67 -11.40 -4.47
CA ASP A 268 21.24 -11.27 -5.81
C ASP A 268 20.67 -10.04 -6.54
N HIS A 269 19.34 -9.94 -6.58
CA HIS A 269 18.61 -8.77 -7.07
C HIS A 269 17.22 -8.70 -6.44
N VAL A 270 16.55 -7.58 -6.63
CA VAL A 270 15.14 -7.42 -6.29
C VAL A 270 14.32 -7.50 -7.58
N GLU A 271 13.20 -8.22 -7.58
CA GLU A 271 12.33 -8.40 -8.74
C GLU A 271 10.98 -7.72 -8.48
N HIS A 272 10.63 -6.74 -9.32
CA HIS A 272 9.30 -6.13 -9.38
C HIS A 272 8.48 -6.81 -10.47
N MET A 273 7.44 -7.53 -10.08
CA MET A 273 6.51 -8.20 -10.98
C MET A 273 5.23 -7.40 -11.07
N VAL A 274 4.77 -7.14 -12.30
CA VAL A 274 3.47 -6.52 -12.56
C VAL A 274 2.73 -7.36 -13.60
N VAL A 275 1.44 -7.59 -13.39
CA VAL A 275 0.55 -8.28 -14.33
C VAL A 275 -0.79 -7.56 -14.40
N ILE A 276 -1.21 -7.16 -15.59
CA ILE A 276 -2.58 -6.74 -15.92
C ILE A 276 -3.25 -7.91 -16.62
N SER A 277 -4.17 -8.59 -15.94
CA SER A 277 -4.87 -9.76 -16.47
C SER A 277 -6.02 -9.35 -17.38
N PHE A 278 -5.91 -9.65 -18.67
CA PHE A 278 -7.00 -9.41 -19.62
C PHE A 278 -8.17 -10.37 -19.40
N ALA A 279 -7.90 -11.59 -18.92
CA ALA A 279 -8.95 -12.50 -18.50
C ALA A 279 -9.77 -11.95 -17.33
N ALA A 280 -9.13 -11.31 -16.34
CA ALA A 280 -9.83 -10.65 -15.24
C ALA A 280 -10.68 -9.46 -15.73
N LEU A 281 -10.10 -8.61 -16.59
CA LEU A 281 -10.82 -7.48 -17.20
C LEU A 281 -12.02 -7.94 -18.01
N ARG A 282 -11.88 -9.02 -18.79
CA ARG A 282 -12.98 -9.65 -19.54
C ARG A 282 -14.05 -10.29 -18.64
N ARG A 283 -13.95 -10.27 -17.32
CA ARG A 283 -15.08 -10.63 -16.43
C ARG A 283 -15.96 -9.43 -16.09
N LEU A 284 -15.46 -8.22 -16.25
CA LEU A 284 -16.22 -6.99 -16.03
C LEU A 284 -17.15 -6.75 -17.21
N ARG A 285 -18.47 -6.73 -16.95
CA ARG A 285 -19.52 -6.46 -17.95
C ARG A 285 -20.16 -5.11 -17.63
N PHE A 286 -20.28 -4.26 -18.63
CA PHE A 286 -20.78 -2.89 -18.56
C PHE A 286 -22.07 -2.70 -19.38
N GLY A 287 -22.71 -3.80 -19.77
CA GLY A 287 -24.06 -3.83 -20.35
C GLY A 287 -24.11 -3.98 -21.87
N THR A 288 -23.14 -3.46 -22.62
CA THR A 288 -23.07 -3.63 -24.09
C THR A 288 -21.65 -3.97 -24.55
N PRO A 289 -21.46 -4.60 -25.73
CA PRO A 289 -20.13 -4.88 -26.28
C PRO A 289 -19.24 -3.63 -26.41
N GLU A 290 -19.82 -2.48 -26.77
CA GLU A 290 -19.11 -1.21 -26.93
C GLU A 290 -18.63 -0.67 -25.58
N LYS A 291 -19.51 -0.63 -24.57
CA LYS A 291 -19.15 -0.25 -23.19
C LYS A 291 -18.16 -1.23 -22.57
N ASP A 292 -18.32 -2.52 -22.87
CA ASP A 292 -17.41 -3.58 -22.47
C ASP A 292 -16.00 -3.35 -22.97
N SER A 293 -15.85 -3.07 -24.27
CA SER A 293 -14.55 -2.79 -24.87
C SER A 293 -13.93 -1.50 -24.30
N ALA A 294 -14.71 -0.42 -24.25
CA ALA A 294 -14.21 0.88 -23.80
C ALA A 294 -13.82 0.87 -22.31
N GLY A 295 -14.64 0.28 -21.44
CA GLY A 295 -14.37 0.23 -20.00
C GLY A 295 -13.15 -0.60 -19.65
N ARG A 296 -12.97 -1.76 -20.29
CA ARG A 296 -11.78 -2.62 -20.06
C ARG A 296 -10.51 -1.99 -20.62
N THR A 297 -10.61 -1.30 -21.75
CA THR A 297 -9.49 -0.55 -22.33
C THR A 297 -9.07 0.60 -21.43
N LEU A 298 -10.04 1.35 -20.87
CA LEU A 298 -9.78 2.40 -19.88
C LEU A 298 -9.09 1.86 -18.63
N LEU A 299 -9.55 0.75 -18.06
CA LEU A 299 -8.91 0.13 -16.89
C LEU A 299 -7.49 -0.35 -17.19
N THR A 300 -7.25 -0.87 -18.39
CA THR A 300 -5.90 -1.28 -18.82
C THR A 300 -4.99 -0.07 -18.95
N ALA A 301 -5.46 1.01 -19.57
CA ALA A 301 -4.71 2.26 -19.69
C ALA A 301 -4.42 2.89 -18.32
N LEU A 302 -5.38 2.84 -17.38
CA LEU A 302 -5.19 3.28 -16.00
C LEU A 302 -4.10 2.46 -15.29
N GLY A 303 -4.05 1.14 -15.52
CA GLY A 303 -2.99 0.28 -14.99
C GLY A 303 -1.60 0.64 -15.54
N LEU A 304 -1.49 0.91 -16.84
CA LEU A 304 -0.25 1.37 -17.46
C LEU A 304 0.18 2.75 -16.94
N LEU A 305 -0.78 3.67 -16.75
CA LEU A 305 -0.53 4.96 -16.12
C LEU A 305 0.02 4.76 -14.70
N ALA A 306 -0.62 3.93 -13.88
CA ALA A 306 -0.18 3.69 -12.50
C ALA A 306 1.26 3.18 -12.42
N VAL A 307 1.61 2.20 -13.27
CA VAL A 307 2.95 1.58 -13.29
C VAL A 307 4.00 2.56 -13.78
N THR A 308 3.72 3.32 -14.85
CA THR A 308 4.68 4.30 -15.38
C THR A 308 4.86 5.52 -14.48
N GLU A 309 3.81 5.93 -13.75
CA GLU A 309 3.91 6.96 -12.72
C GLU A 309 4.69 6.47 -11.49
N GLN A 310 4.50 5.22 -11.06
CA GLN A 310 5.29 4.61 -9.99
C GLN A 310 6.79 4.59 -10.35
N ASP A 311 7.14 4.12 -11.55
CA ASP A 311 8.52 4.11 -12.04
C ASP A 311 9.18 5.50 -12.00
N ALA A 312 8.41 6.54 -12.32
CA ALA A 312 8.91 7.90 -12.40
C ALA A 312 9.10 8.54 -11.01
N ARG A 313 8.26 8.14 -10.04
CA ARG A 313 8.37 8.57 -8.63
C ARG A 313 9.45 7.81 -7.87
N GLY A 314 9.84 6.63 -8.36
CA GLY A 314 10.88 5.79 -7.76
C GLY A 314 10.34 4.88 -6.66
N TYR A 315 11.22 4.02 -6.13
CA TYR A 315 10.86 2.97 -5.16
C TYR A 315 11.44 3.28 -3.78
N ALA A 316 10.94 4.33 -3.14
CA ALA A 316 11.23 4.62 -1.73
C ALA A 316 10.25 3.87 -0.83
N LEU A 317 10.54 2.60 -0.53
CA LEU A 317 9.56 1.74 0.15
C LEU A 317 9.50 2.02 1.65
N ARG A 318 10.66 2.12 2.27
CA ARG A 318 10.86 2.50 3.68
C ARG A 318 12.32 2.82 3.92
N SER A 319 12.64 3.36 5.10
CA SER A 319 14.03 3.62 5.51
C SER A 319 14.92 2.40 5.24
N ARG A 320 16.00 2.62 4.46
CA ARG A 320 16.96 1.60 4.02
C ARG A 320 16.35 0.51 3.11
N CYS A 321 15.34 0.86 2.34
CA CYS A 321 14.75 0.01 1.30
C CYS A 321 14.36 0.88 0.09
N ASP A 322 15.31 1.73 -0.32
CA ASP A 322 15.22 2.56 -1.51
C ASP A 322 15.82 1.79 -2.69
N LEU A 323 15.02 1.59 -3.73
CA LEU A 323 15.38 0.76 -4.89
C LEU A 323 15.33 1.58 -6.18
N VAL A 324 16.09 1.13 -7.18
CA VAL A 324 16.13 1.70 -8.52
C VAL A 324 16.18 0.59 -9.57
N CYS A 325 15.65 0.83 -10.77
CA CYS A 325 15.74 -0.12 -11.87
C CYS A 325 17.19 -0.39 -12.25
N ASP A 326 17.54 -1.67 -12.35
CA ASP A 326 18.79 -2.15 -12.93
C ASP A 326 18.60 -2.35 -14.44
N GLY A 327 18.63 -1.23 -15.17
CA GLY A 327 18.12 -1.16 -16.55
C GLY A 327 16.60 -1.28 -16.62
N ARG A 328 15.95 -0.72 -17.65
CA ARG A 328 14.49 -0.83 -17.79
C ARG A 328 14.12 -2.09 -18.55
N ALA A 329 13.34 -2.97 -17.93
CA ALA A 329 12.74 -4.12 -18.59
C ALA A 329 11.55 -3.68 -19.46
N PRO A 330 11.36 -4.26 -20.65
CA PRO A 330 10.18 -3.98 -21.46
C PRO A 330 8.91 -4.52 -20.78
N LEU A 331 7.77 -3.96 -21.15
CA LEU A 331 6.49 -4.62 -20.92
C LEU A 331 6.34 -5.76 -21.94
N GLU A 332 5.73 -6.87 -21.53
CA GLU A 332 5.47 -8.03 -22.38
C GLU A 332 3.95 -8.18 -22.57
N LEU A 333 3.51 -8.26 -23.83
CA LEU A 333 2.20 -8.79 -24.18
C LEU A 333 2.30 -10.32 -24.12
N VAL A 334 1.46 -10.94 -23.30
CA VAL A 334 1.35 -12.40 -23.20
C VAL A 334 0.17 -12.84 -24.03
N HIS A 335 0.41 -13.60 -25.09
CA HIS A 335 -0.61 -14.17 -25.95
C HIS A 335 -1.35 -15.33 -25.27
N ALA A 336 -2.47 -15.75 -25.83
CA ALA A 336 -3.29 -16.83 -25.29
C ALA A 336 -2.55 -18.20 -25.23
N ASP A 337 -1.55 -18.41 -26.08
CA ASP A 337 -0.71 -19.61 -26.12
C ASP A 337 0.52 -19.53 -25.18
N GLY A 338 0.70 -18.39 -24.50
CA GLY A 338 1.82 -18.15 -23.58
C GLY A 338 3.08 -17.58 -24.24
N SER A 339 3.12 -17.41 -25.56
CA SER A 339 4.18 -16.65 -26.23
C SER A 339 4.12 -15.17 -25.85
N THR A 340 5.23 -14.44 -26.04
CA THR A 340 5.32 -13.04 -25.61
C THR A 340 5.95 -12.12 -26.63
N ASP A 341 5.36 -10.94 -26.78
CA ASP A 341 5.89 -9.83 -27.57
C ASP A 341 6.26 -8.64 -26.67
N ALA A 342 7.38 -8.00 -26.98
CA ALA A 342 7.77 -6.77 -26.29
C ALA A 342 6.84 -5.60 -26.68
N VAL A 343 6.42 -4.83 -25.69
CA VAL A 343 5.63 -3.60 -25.83
C VAL A 343 6.40 -2.45 -25.20
N VAL A 344 6.63 -1.40 -25.98
CA VAL A 344 7.24 -0.17 -25.50
C VAL A 344 6.16 0.88 -25.26
N ILE A 345 6.13 1.37 -24.02
CA ILE A 345 5.33 2.53 -23.61
C ILE A 345 6.11 3.28 -22.54
N ASP A 346 6.32 4.57 -22.76
CA ASP A 346 6.90 5.46 -21.77
C ASP A 346 5.79 6.17 -20.98
N ARG A 347 6.19 7.03 -20.03
CA ARG A 347 5.27 7.76 -19.15
C ARG A 347 4.33 8.66 -19.94
N ASP A 348 4.84 9.42 -20.90
CA ASP A 348 4.02 10.35 -21.69
C ASP A 348 3.06 9.61 -22.62
N GLY A 349 3.50 8.50 -23.21
CA GLY A 349 2.66 7.58 -23.96
C GLY A 349 1.54 6.98 -23.10
N ALA A 350 1.81 6.58 -21.85
CA ALA A 350 0.81 6.06 -20.94
C ALA A 350 -0.23 7.12 -20.53
N ARG A 351 0.22 8.35 -20.26
CA ARG A 351 -0.67 9.49 -19.99
C ARG A 351 -1.60 9.78 -21.17
N LYS A 352 -1.04 9.87 -22.37
CA LYS A 352 -1.82 10.08 -23.60
C LYS A 352 -2.81 8.94 -23.83
N LEU A 353 -2.36 7.69 -23.69
CA LEU A 353 -3.21 6.51 -23.89
C LEU A 353 -4.37 6.47 -22.89
N TYR A 354 -4.14 6.86 -21.63
CA TYR A 354 -5.18 6.99 -20.63
C TYR A 354 -6.19 8.08 -20.99
N ALA A 355 -5.73 9.27 -21.38
CA ALA A 355 -6.61 10.36 -21.81
C ALA A 355 -7.47 9.97 -23.02
N ASP A 356 -6.88 9.32 -24.03
CA ASP A 356 -7.59 8.83 -25.20
C ASP A 356 -8.64 7.76 -24.83
N ALA A 357 -8.31 6.87 -23.89
CA ALA A 357 -9.21 5.84 -23.38
C ALA A 357 -10.37 6.42 -22.57
N LEU A 358 -10.13 7.45 -21.76
CA LEU A 358 -11.16 8.15 -21.00
C LEU A 358 -12.16 8.85 -21.95
N ALA A 359 -11.64 9.52 -22.98
CA ALA A 359 -12.48 10.12 -24.01
C ALA A 359 -13.29 9.07 -24.80
N ALA A 360 -12.72 7.90 -25.08
CA ALA A 360 -13.42 6.81 -25.74
C ALA A 360 -14.53 6.19 -24.86
N ALA A 361 -14.26 6.01 -23.56
CA ALA A 361 -15.26 5.58 -22.60
C ALA A 361 -16.43 6.59 -22.50
N THR A 362 -16.12 7.89 -22.51
CA THR A 362 -17.15 8.94 -22.55
C THR A 362 -18.02 8.83 -23.80
N ARG A 363 -17.42 8.65 -24.99
CA ARG A 363 -18.17 8.42 -26.25
C ARG A 363 -19.00 7.14 -26.24
N ALA A 364 -18.58 6.12 -25.51
CA ALA A 364 -19.33 4.87 -25.32
C ALA A 364 -20.49 5.03 -24.31
N GLY A 365 -20.65 6.20 -23.68
CA GLY A 365 -21.77 6.53 -22.81
C GLY A 365 -21.54 6.28 -21.32
N PHE A 366 -20.29 6.27 -20.86
CA PHE A 366 -19.96 6.44 -19.43
C PHE A 366 -19.97 7.92 -19.07
N VAL A 367 -20.37 8.25 -17.84
CA VAL A 367 -20.42 9.63 -17.34
C VAL A 367 -19.37 9.84 -16.26
N PHE A 368 -18.34 10.62 -16.56
CA PHE A 368 -17.31 11.02 -15.60
C PHE A 368 -17.56 12.44 -15.13
N ALA A 369 -17.50 12.69 -13.83
CA ALA A 369 -17.69 14.02 -13.29
C ALA A 369 -16.45 14.91 -13.54
N ASP A 370 -16.68 16.16 -13.95
CA ASP A 370 -15.59 17.15 -14.17
C ASP A 370 -14.86 17.53 -12.86
N ALA A 371 -15.56 17.40 -11.73
CA ALA A 371 -15.03 17.56 -10.39
C ALA A 371 -15.29 16.29 -9.58
N PRO A 372 -14.43 15.96 -8.60
CA PRO A 372 -14.66 14.79 -7.76
C PRO A 372 -15.96 14.91 -6.98
N ILE A 373 -16.57 13.76 -6.69
CA ILE A 373 -17.71 13.69 -5.76
C ILE A 373 -17.18 14.08 -4.38
N ARG A 374 -17.67 15.21 -3.85
CA ARG A 374 -17.27 15.73 -2.54
C ARG A 374 -18.29 15.32 -1.49
N LEU A 375 -17.79 14.65 -0.45
CA LEU A 375 -18.55 14.19 0.70
C LEU A 375 -18.20 15.02 1.94
N GLU A 376 -19.16 15.13 2.84
CA GLU A 376 -18.94 15.70 4.17
C GLU A 376 -18.86 14.59 5.22
N PRO A 377 -17.86 14.60 6.12
CA PRO A 377 -17.78 13.60 7.19
C PRO A 377 -18.96 13.76 8.15
N GLN A 378 -19.58 12.64 8.54
CA GLN A 378 -20.65 12.68 9.54
C GLN A 378 -20.10 13.14 10.91
N PRO A 379 -20.92 13.75 11.78
CA PRO A 379 -20.49 14.19 13.11
C PRO A 379 -19.80 13.10 13.93
N LYS A 380 -20.25 11.84 13.82
CA LYS A 380 -19.64 10.69 14.51
C LYS A 380 -18.20 10.41 14.06
N LEU A 381 -17.90 10.62 12.77
CA LEU A 381 -16.56 10.41 12.21
C LEU A 381 -15.63 11.53 12.65
N VAL A 382 -16.12 12.77 12.71
CA VAL A 382 -15.35 13.89 13.27
C VAL A 382 -15.05 13.67 14.75
N GLU A 383 -16.04 13.22 15.53
CA GLU A 383 -15.91 12.95 16.97
C GLU A 383 -14.84 11.90 17.28
N ILE A 384 -14.85 10.75 16.57
CA ILE A 384 -13.90 9.68 16.85
C ILE A 384 -12.45 10.11 16.55
N VAL A 385 -12.24 10.90 15.48
CA VAL A 385 -10.92 11.45 15.14
C VAL A 385 -10.48 12.46 16.18
N ARG A 386 -11.36 13.39 16.60
CA ARG A 386 -11.03 14.39 17.63
C ARG A 386 -10.64 13.72 18.95
N ARG A 387 -11.41 12.75 19.44
CA ARG A 387 -11.07 12.01 20.66
C ARG A 387 -9.71 11.31 20.54
N SER A 388 -9.41 10.74 19.37
CA SER A 388 -8.11 10.12 19.12
C SER A 388 -6.98 11.15 19.20
N GLN A 389 -7.15 12.34 18.63
CA GLN A 389 -6.17 13.43 18.72
C GLN A 389 -6.00 13.95 20.16
N GLU A 390 -7.10 14.10 20.91
CA GLU A 390 -7.07 14.48 22.33
C GLU A 390 -6.32 13.45 23.17
N LEU A 391 -6.54 12.14 22.94
CA LEU A 391 -5.82 11.07 23.63
C LEU A 391 -4.34 11.05 23.27
N ALA A 392 -3.99 11.28 22.00
CA ALA A 392 -2.61 11.37 21.55
C ALA A 392 -1.87 12.54 22.22
N LEU A 393 -2.52 13.71 22.34
CA LEU A 393 -1.96 14.88 23.05
C LEU A 393 -1.81 14.67 24.56
N GLN A 394 -2.52 13.70 25.14
CA GLN A 394 -2.42 13.33 26.54
C GLN A 394 -1.42 12.18 26.78
N ASP A 395 -0.65 11.75 25.77
CA ASP A 395 0.22 10.56 25.81
C ASP A 395 -0.52 9.25 26.16
N LYS A 396 -1.84 9.19 25.92
CA LYS A 396 -2.70 8.02 26.18
C LYS A 396 -3.02 7.21 24.92
N GLY A 397 -2.20 7.33 23.87
CA GLY A 397 -2.43 6.69 22.57
C GLY A 397 -2.12 5.19 22.50
N GLY A 398 -1.63 4.57 23.58
CA GLY A 398 -1.40 3.13 23.61
C GLY A 398 -2.70 2.34 23.70
N GLU A 399 -2.75 1.15 23.09
CA GLU A 399 -3.78 0.16 23.43
C GLU A 399 -3.82 0.05 24.95
N ALA A 400 -4.99 0.30 25.56
CA ALA A 400 -5.18 0.03 26.97
C ALA A 400 -4.79 -1.43 27.15
N GLY A 401 -3.69 -1.69 27.88
CA GLY A 401 -3.25 -3.03 28.15
C GLY A 401 -4.46 -3.81 28.66
N GLU A 402 -4.75 -4.94 28.02
CA GLU A 402 -5.54 -6.00 28.62
C GLU A 402 -4.74 -6.47 29.86
N GLU A 403 -4.81 -5.69 30.93
CA GLU A 403 -4.52 -6.08 32.29
C GLU A 403 -5.77 -6.85 32.77
N GLU A 404 -5.68 -8.18 32.71
CA GLU A 404 -6.40 -9.03 33.67
C GLU A 404 -5.76 -8.89 35.06
#